data_AF-A0A7K1G701-F1
#
_entry.id   AF-A0A7K1G701-F1
#
_cell.length_a   1.000
_cell.length_b   1.000
_cell.length_c   1.000
_cell.angle_alpha   90.00
_cell.angle_beta   90.00
_cell.angle_gamma   90.00
#
_symmetry.space_group_name_H-M   'P 1'
#
loop_
_entity.id
_entity.type
_entity.pdbx_description
1 polymer ?
#
loop_
_entity_poly.entity_id
_entity_poly.type
_entity_poly.pdbx_seq_one_letter_code
_entity_poly.pdbx_strand_id
1 'polypeptide(L)'
;MNTYIDIGINLTNKQFHNDIDDVVQDALDADVSQMILTGTSVKNSEASAAIAKQYPGILYSTAGIHPHDAKSFDTQSISRLRNLLKQKHVVSVGECGLDFDRDFSPRNIQETCYKAQLELAIEVQKPLFLHERAAFTKFMSITKEYLPQLPKAVVHCFTGTLQEAKTYLDNGFYLGFTGAISDTKRFSHLKEVIQYVPLDRMMIETDAPFMLPKNTPNSLLKKYHERRCEPAFLPFVAGTVAQFKGISLDKVAEETTRNAKIFFGI
;
A
#
# COMPACT_ATOMS: atom_id res chain seq x y z
N MET A 1 10.84 0.29 -22.37
CA MET A 1 11.15 -0.38 -21.09
C MET A 1 9.99 -0.09 -20.18
N ASN A 2 9.41 -1.13 -19.59
CA ASN A 2 8.37 -0.94 -18.58
C ASN A 2 9.04 -0.44 -17.31
N THR A 3 8.34 0.36 -16.53
CA THR A 3 8.85 0.86 -15.25
C THR A 3 7.71 0.81 -14.28
N TYR A 4 7.96 0.26 -13.10
CA TYR A 4 6.96 0.05 -12.07
C TYR A 4 7.30 0.82 -10.79
N ILE A 5 6.26 1.08 -10.00
CA ILE A 5 6.36 1.59 -8.63
C ILE A 5 5.60 0.66 -7.72
N ASP A 6 6.27 0.10 -6.72
CA ASP A 6 5.64 -0.68 -5.66
C ASP A 6 5.12 0.26 -4.58
N ILE A 7 3.80 0.42 -4.46
CA ILE A 7 3.24 1.36 -3.47
C ILE A 7 3.22 0.81 -2.04
N GLY A 8 3.56 -0.45 -1.83
CA GLY A 8 3.42 -1.11 -0.52
C GLY A 8 4.43 -2.23 -0.31
N ILE A 9 5.53 -1.92 0.38
CA ILE A 9 6.53 -2.89 0.83
C ILE A 9 6.87 -2.73 2.32
N ASN A 10 6.89 -3.84 3.04
CA ASN A 10 7.20 -3.88 4.47
C ASN A 10 8.68 -4.18 4.70
N LEU A 11 9.58 -3.35 4.16
CA LEU A 11 11.04 -3.64 4.14
C LEU A 11 11.68 -3.68 5.54
N THR A 12 11.01 -3.10 6.54
CA THR A 12 11.39 -3.19 7.96
C THR A 12 11.06 -4.55 8.60
N ASN A 13 10.35 -5.44 7.89
CA ASN A 13 10.05 -6.79 8.34
C ASN A 13 11.35 -7.59 8.55
N LYS A 14 11.37 -8.41 9.61
CA LYS A 14 12.52 -9.26 9.97
C LYS A 14 13.00 -10.18 8.85
N GLN A 15 12.14 -10.51 7.89
CA GLN A 15 12.51 -11.32 6.73
C GLN A 15 13.52 -10.65 5.80
N PHE A 16 13.73 -9.33 5.90
CA PHE A 16 14.64 -8.57 5.04
C PHE A 16 15.85 -7.99 5.78
N HIS A 17 16.00 -8.25 7.09
CA HIS A 17 16.99 -7.54 7.92
C HIS A 17 18.45 -7.73 7.47
N ASN A 18 18.75 -8.79 6.74
CA ASN A 18 20.13 -9.14 6.36
C ASN A 18 20.46 -8.87 4.89
N ASP A 19 19.48 -8.48 4.08
CA ASP A 19 19.59 -8.48 2.61
C ASP A 19 18.81 -7.34 1.94
N ILE A 20 18.62 -6.21 2.64
CA ILE A 20 17.92 -5.03 2.08
C ILE A 20 18.55 -4.56 0.76
N ASP A 21 19.88 -4.48 0.68
CA ASP A 21 20.59 -4.04 -0.52
C ASP A 21 20.29 -4.96 -1.71
N ASP A 22 20.34 -6.28 -1.49
CA ASP A 22 20.05 -7.28 -2.53
C ASP A 22 18.59 -7.20 -2.98
N VAL A 23 17.65 -7.04 -2.05
CA VAL A 23 16.21 -6.88 -2.35
C VAL A 23 15.95 -5.62 -3.18
N VAL A 24 16.61 -4.51 -2.86
CA VAL A 24 16.49 -3.26 -3.63
C VAL A 24 17.09 -3.44 -5.03
N GLN A 25 18.27 -4.04 -5.14
CA GLN A 25 18.92 -4.26 -6.43
C GLN A 25 18.11 -5.21 -7.32
N ASP A 26 17.59 -6.29 -6.77
CA ASP A 26 16.75 -7.24 -7.49
C ASP A 26 15.43 -6.60 -7.96
N ALA A 27 14.87 -5.66 -7.20
CA ALA A 27 13.71 -4.88 -7.63
C ALA A 27 14.05 -4.01 -8.84
N LEU A 28 15.19 -3.31 -8.81
CA LEU A 28 15.66 -2.47 -9.90
C LEU A 28 15.93 -3.27 -11.18
N ASP A 29 16.56 -4.45 -11.04
CA ASP A 29 16.83 -5.37 -12.15
C ASP A 29 15.54 -5.93 -12.77
N ALA A 30 14.42 -5.91 -12.01
CA ALA A 30 13.07 -6.27 -12.45
C ALA A 30 12.23 -5.06 -12.89
N ASP A 31 12.86 -3.91 -13.20
CA ASP A 31 12.24 -2.65 -13.62
C ASP A 31 11.35 -1.97 -12.56
N VAL A 32 11.45 -2.36 -11.29
CA VAL A 32 10.76 -1.71 -10.16
C VAL A 32 11.61 -0.56 -9.65
N SER A 33 11.48 0.58 -10.32
CA SER A 33 12.34 1.75 -10.14
C SER A 33 12.16 2.48 -8.79
N GLN A 34 10.98 2.39 -8.19
CA GLN A 34 10.65 3.09 -6.95
C GLN A 34 9.76 2.22 -6.05
N MET A 35 9.95 2.34 -4.74
CA MET A 35 9.20 1.57 -3.75
C MET A 35 8.82 2.46 -2.56
N ILE A 36 7.61 2.26 -2.04
CA ILE A 36 7.09 3.00 -0.87
C ILE A 36 7.05 2.06 0.33
N LEU A 37 7.94 2.31 1.29
CA LEU A 37 8.02 1.54 2.53
C LEU A 37 6.86 1.88 3.46
N THR A 38 6.11 0.86 3.85
CA THR A 38 4.96 1.04 4.74
C THR A 38 5.41 1.28 6.19
N GLY A 39 4.94 2.38 6.78
CA GLY A 39 5.04 2.68 8.20
C GLY A 39 3.79 2.22 8.94
N THR A 40 3.92 1.31 9.90
CA THR A 40 2.77 0.66 10.58
C THR A 40 2.61 1.03 12.05
N SER A 41 3.57 1.78 12.60
CA SER A 41 3.55 2.38 13.94
C SER A 41 4.48 3.57 13.96
N VAL A 42 4.51 4.37 15.02
CA VAL A 42 5.47 5.48 15.12
C VAL A 42 6.91 5.00 14.99
N LYS A 43 7.29 3.96 15.75
CA LYS A 43 8.64 3.38 15.70
C LYS A 43 8.96 2.77 14.33
N ASN A 44 7.99 2.07 13.73
CA ASN A 44 8.18 1.46 12.42
C ASN A 44 8.28 2.52 11.32
N SER A 45 7.50 3.60 11.40
CA SER A 45 7.57 4.74 10.48
C SER A 45 8.91 5.46 10.56
N GLU A 46 9.48 5.63 11.76
CA GLU A 46 10.85 6.17 11.93
C GLU A 46 11.90 5.28 11.27
N ALA A 47 11.77 3.95 11.39
CA ALA A 47 12.67 3.00 10.75
C ALA A 47 12.52 3.00 9.22
N SER A 48 11.28 2.98 8.70
CA SER A 48 11.00 3.05 7.27
C SER A 48 11.55 4.33 6.64
N ALA A 49 11.36 5.48 7.30
CA ALA A 49 11.95 6.75 6.86
C ALA A 49 13.49 6.71 6.87
N ALA A 50 14.09 6.14 7.92
CA ALA A 50 15.56 6.01 8.02
C ALA A 50 16.16 5.12 6.92
N ILE A 51 15.48 4.05 6.51
CA ILE A 51 15.87 3.22 5.36
C ILE A 51 15.68 4.02 4.07
N ALA A 52 14.50 4.61 3.85
CA ALA A 52 14.22 5.36 2.63
C ALA A 52 15.22 6.49 2.36
N LYS A 53 15.68 7.17 3.42
CA LYS A 53 16.71 8.21 3.34
C LYS A 53 18.03 7.75 2.72
N GLN A 54 18.37 6.45 2.81
CA GLN A 54 19.62 5.89 2.30
C GLN A 54 19.60 5.66 0.78
N TYR A 55 18.42 5.60 0.16
CA TYR A 55 18.23 5.30 -1.27
C TYR A 55 17.43 6.41 -1.95
N PRO A 56 17.98 7.64 -2.06
CA PRO A 56 17.25 8.80 -2.57
C PRO A 56 16.78 8.57 -4.01
N GLY A 57 15.50 8.87 -4.26
CA GLY A 57 14.86 8.71 -5.58
C GLY A 57 14.32 7.30 -5.86
N ILE A 58 14.77 6.30 -5.10
CA ILE A 58 14.38 4.89 -5.22
C ILE A 58 13.39 4.52 -4.11
N LEU A 59 13.74 4.80 -2.85
CA LEU A 59 12.89 4.48 -1.71
C LEU A 59 12.24 5.73 -1.12
N TYR A 60 10.96 5.58 -0.82
CA TYR A 60 10.16 6.52 -0.05
C TYR A 60 9.50 5.76 1.10
N SER A 61 8.81 6.46 1.99
CA SER A 61 8.05 5.80 3.05
C SER A 61 6.74 6.50 3.35
N THR A 62 5.85 5.79 4.04
CA THR A 62 4.68 6.37 4.69
C THR A 62 4.99 6.60 6.18
N ALA A 63 4.15 7.37 6.87
CA ALA A 63 4.20 7.49 8.33
C ALA A 63 2.80 7.45 8.94
N GLY A 64 2.56 6.45 9.81
CA GLY A 64 1.25 6.20 10.41
C GLY A 64 1.26 5.10 11.47
N ILE A 65 0.07 4.77 11.94
CA ILE A 65 -0.21 3.71 12.92
C ILE A 65 -1.32 2.83 12.34
N HIS A 66 -0.96 1.58 12.03
CA HIS A 66 -1.83 0.55 11.51
C HIS A 66 -2.88 0.16 12.57
N PRO A 67 -4.12 -0.22 12.20
CA PRO A 67 -5.17 -0.62 13.16
C PRO A 67 -4.72 -1.66 14.20
N HIS A 68 -3.98 -2.70 13.80
CA HIS A 68 -3.34 -3.65 14.71
C HIS A 68 -2.51 -3.03 15.84
N ASP A 69 -1.80 -1.94 15.58
CA ASP A 69 -0.95 -1.26 16.56
C ASP A 69 -1.65 -0.04 17.19
N ALA A 70 -2.94 0.20 16.92
CA ALA A 70 -3.67 1.35 17.45
C ALA A 70 -3.63 1.44 18.99
N LYS A 71 -3.47 0.32 19.71
CA LYS A 71 -3.25 0.30 21.17
C LYS A 71 -1.98 1.03 21.65
N SER A 72 -1.02 1.26 20.75
CA SER A 72 0.19 2.06 21.04
C SER A 72 -0.03 3.56 20.84
N PHE A 73 -1.21 3.97 20.33
CA PHE A 73 -1.55 5.36 20.10
C PHE A 73 -1.62 6.14 21.42
N ASP A 74 -0.87 7.23 21.48
CA ASP A 74 -0.75 8.09 22.64
C ASP A 74 -0.76 9.59 22.27
N THR A 75 -0.63 10.45 23.28
CA THR A 75 -0.67 11.91 23.10
C THR A 75 0.53 12.48 22.33
N GLN A 76 1.62 11.73 22.18
CA GLN A 76 2.81 12.16 21.45
C GLN A 76 2.84 11.66 20.01
N SER A 77 2.04 10.64 19.70
CA SER A 77 2.03 9.93 18.42
C SER A 77 1.86 10.86 17.22
N ILE A 78 0.82 11.70 17.22
CA ILE A 78 0.56 12.64 16.12
C ILE A 78 1.69 13.65 15.95
N SER A 79 2.28 14.15 17.05
CA SER A 79 3.42 15.08 16.99
C SER A 79 4.65 14.46 16.32
N ARG A 80 4.96 13.20 16.65
CA ARG A 80 6.08 12.46 16.05
C ARG A 80 5.84 12.17 14.56
N LEU A 81 4.65 11.69 14.21
CA LEU A 81 4.27 11.44 12.81
C LEU A 81 4.31 12.74 11.98
N ARG A 82 3.77 13.85 12.51
CA ARG A 82 3.84 15.18 11.88
C ARG A 82 5.28 15.59 11.57
N ASN A 83 6.22 15.34 12.49
CA ASN A 83 7.62 15.66 12.27
C ASN A 83 8.27 14.76 11.20
N LEU A 84 7.93 13.48 11.13
CA LEU A 84 8.37 12.60 10.04
C LEU A 84 7.84 13.08 8.68
N LEU A 85 6.57 13.47 8.61
CA LEU A 85 5.91 13.92 7.38
C LEU A 85 6.50 15.23 6.80
N LYS A 86 7.33 15.97 7.55
CA LYS A 86 8.10 17.10 7.00
C LYS A 86 9.26 16.66 6.10
N GLN A 87 9.69 15.41 6.20
CA GLN A 87 10.80 14.89 5.40
C GLN A 87 10.33 14.61 3.96
N LYS A 88 11.17 14.95 2.97
CA LYS A 88 10.82 14.85 1.54
C LYS A 88 10.55 13.40 1.08
N HIS A 89 11.22 12.43 1.69
CA HIS A 89 11.06 11.01 1.35
C HIS A 89 9.90 10.33 2.09
N VAL A 90 9.22 11.01 3.02
CA VAL A 90 8.02 10.50 3.70
C VAL A 90 6.80 11.07 2.99
N VAL A 91 6.16 10.29 2.11
CA VAL A 91 5.26 10.83 1.07
C VAL A 91 3.77 10.69 1.37
N SER A 92 3.39 9.97 2.42
CA SER A 92 1.98 9.66 2.72
C SER A 92 1.74 9.51 4.22
N VAL A 93 0.53 9.88 4.67
CA VAL A 93 0.03 9.53 6.00
C VAL A 93 -0.53 8.12 5.96
N GLY A 94 -0.13 7.30 6.92
CA GLY A 94 -0.51 5.90 6.99
C GLY A 94 0.71 4.98 7.04
N GLU A 95 0.54 3.67 7.12
CA GLU A 95 -0.71 2.96 7.02
C GLU A 95 -1.66 3.26 8.20
N CYS A 96 -2.91 3.58 7.89
CA CYS A 96 -3.95 3.87 8.89
C CYS A 96 -5.32 3.38 8.42
N GLY A 97 -6.25 3.14 9.34
CA GLY A 97 -7.58 2.65 9.00
C GLY A 97 -8.12 1.66 10.03
N LEU A 98 -8.87 0.65 9.58
CA LEU A 98 -9.57 -0.31 10.45
C LEU A 98 -9.37 -1.77 10.00
N ASP A 99 -9.08 -2.67 10.93
CA ASP A 99 -9.09 -4.14 10.73
C ASP A 99 -9.93 -4.78 11.83
N PHE A 100 -11.14 -5.22 11.47
CA PHE A 100 -12.10 -5.90 12.37
C PHE A 100 -12.10 -7.43 12.19
N ASP A 101 -11.15 -7.97 11.42
CA ASP A 101 -10.96 -9.41 11.27
C ASP A 101 -10.01 -9.95 12.34
N ARG A 102 -8.91 -9.22 12.60
CA ARG A 102 -7.88 -9.66 13.56
C ARG A 102 -8.06 -9.11 14.97
N ASP A 103 -8.69 -7.94 15.11
CA ASP A 103 -9.00 -7.28 16.39
C ASP A 103 -7.79 -7.22 17.38
N PHE A 104 -6.55 -7.05 16.88
CA PHE A 104 -5.33 -6.97 17.73
C PHE A 104 -5.24 -5.70 18.61
N SER A 105 -6.09 -4.72 18.31
CA SER A 105 -6.36 -3.54 19.12
C SER A 105 -7.88 -3.35 19.24
N PRO A 106 -8.40 -2.87 20.39
CA PRO A 106 -9.84 -2.63 20.57
C PRO A 106 -10.40 -1.69 19.52
N ARG A 107 -11.59 -1.99 18.98
CA ARG A 107 -12.19 -1.24 17.86
C ARG A 107 -12.35 0.25 18.13
N ASN A 108 -12.76 0.63 19.34
CA ASN A 108 -12.88 2.04 19.73
C ASN A 108 -11.51 2.77 19.69
N ILE A 109 -10.42 2.08 20.00
CA ILE A 109 -9.06 2.61 19.91
C ILE A 109 -8.61 2.70 18.45
N GLN A 110 -8.93 1.69 17.61
CA GLN A 110 -8.71 1.78 16.16
C GLN A 110 -9.43 3.00 15.56
N GLU A 111 -10.71 3.19 15.88
CA GLU A 111 -11.51 4.33 15.41
C GLU A 111 -10.93 5.68 15.85
N THR A 112 -10.49 5.79 17.10
CA THR A 112 -9.87 7.01 17.64
C THR A 112 -8.54 7.32 16.94
N CYS A 113 -7.68 6.30 16.78
CA CYS A 113 -6.41 6.42 16.09
C CYS A 113 -6.59 6.76 14.61
N TYR A 114 -7.58 6.17 13.94
CA TYR A 114 -7.89 6.45 12.54
C TYR A 114 -8.33 7.91 12.35
N LYS A 115 -9.28 8.41 13.16
CA LYS A 115 -9.74 9.80 13.11
C LYS A 115 -8.59 10.80 13.26
N ALA A 116 -7.71 10.58 14.24
CA ALA A 116 -6.55 11.45 14.45
C ALA A 116 -5.58 11.48 13.26
N GLN A 117 -5.46 10.38 12.52
CA GLN A 117 -4.62 10.32 11.31
C GLN A 117 -5.30 10.95 10.09
N LEU A 118 -6.63 10.91 9.99
CA LEU A 118 -7.39 11.69 8.99
C LEU A 118 -7.19 13.20 9.22
N GLU A 119 -7.30 13.66 10.46
CA GLU A 119 -7.02 15.05 10.84
C GLU A 119 -5.59 15.45 10.50
N LEU A 120 -4.61 14.57 10.79
CA LEU A 120 -3.22 14.81 10.44
C LEU A 120 -3.01 14.94 8.92
N ALA A 121 -3.65 14.09 8.11
CA ALA A 121 -3.59 14.17 6.65
C ALA A 121 -4.17 15.49 6.12
N ILE A 122 -5.27 15.97 6.69
CA ILE A 122 -5.84 17.29 6.38
C ILE A 122 -4.85 18.40 6.74
N GLU A 123 -4.20 18.31 7.91
CA GLU A 123 -3.23 19.31 8.35
C GLU A 123 -2.01 19.37 7.42
N VAL A 124 -1.42 18.22 7.06
CA VAL A 124 -0.17 18.18 6.29
C VAL A 124 -0.37 18.17 4.77
N GLN A 125 -1.61 18.03 4.29
CA GLN A 125 -1.98 17.95 2.87
C GLN A 125 -1.17 16.89 2.09
N LYS A 126 -0.91 15.75 2.74
CA LYS A 126 -0.27 14.56 2.12
C LYS A 126 -1.31 13.48 1.91
N PRO A 127 -1.17 12.65 0.85
CA PRO A 127 -2.11 11.58 0.58
C PRO A 127 -2.23 10.60 1.76
N LEU A 128 -3.31 9.82 1.75
CA LEU A 128 -3.60 8.77 2.73
C LEU A 128 -3.33 7.37 2.14
N PHE A 129 -2.56 6.57 2.87
CA PHE A 129 -2.37 5.13 2.63
C PHE A 129 -3.25 4.35 3.61
N LEU A 130 -4.40 3.86 3.12
CA LEU A 130 -5.50 3.37 3.94
C LEU A 130 -5.58 1.85 3.97
N HIS A 131 -5.74 1.30 5.17
CA HIS A 131 -6.05 -0.09 5.42
C HIS A 131 -7.53 -0.26 5.75
N GLU A 132 -8.20 -1.20 5.08
CA GLU A 132 -9.52 -1.64 5.49
C GLU A 132 -9.66 -3.16 5.34
N ARG A 133 -10.07 -3.81 6.43
CA ARG A 133 -10.44 -5.23 6.41
C ARG A 133 -11.62 -5.51 7.32
N ALA A 134 -12.67 -6.10 6.75
CA ALA A 134 -13.90 -6.49 7.45
C ALA A 134 -14.55 -5.35 8.25
N ALA A 135 -14.28 -4.10 7.88
CA ALA A 135 -14.65 -2.89 8.60
C ALA A 135 -15.33 -1.84 7.72
N PHE A 136 -15.57 -2.14 6.44
CA PHE A 136 -16.09 -1.24 5.40
C PHE A 136 -17.17 -0.26 5.87
N THR A 137 -18.26 -0.74 6.49
CA THR A 137 -19.37 0.12 6.94
C THR A 137 -18.91 1.18 7.94
N LYS A 138 -18.12 0.77 8.95
CA LYS A 138 -17.61 1.69 9.97
C LYS A 138 -16.52 2.60 9.39
N PHE A 139 -15.64 2.05 8.57
CA PHE A 139 -14.59 2.78 7.87
C PHE A 139 -15.18 3.92 7.04
N MET A 140 -16.18 3.63 6.19
CA MET A 140 -16.84 4.63 5.36
C MET A 140 -17.66 5.62 6.18
N SER A 141 -18.31 5.18 7.27
CA SER A 141 -19.02 6.10 8.18
C SER A 141 -18.09 7.18 8.72
N ILE A 142 -16.91 6.79 9.24
CA ILE A 142 -15.91 7.74 9.76
C ILE A 142 -15.35 8.60 8.63
N THR A 143 -14.92 7.97 7.53
CA THR A 143 -14.23 8.66 6.43
C THR A 143 -15.10 9.75 5.79
N LYS A 144 -16.43 9.52 5.69
CA LYS A 144 -17.38 10.50 5.15
C LYS A 144 -17.45 11.80 5.95
N GLU A 145 -17.19 11.76 7.26
CA GLU A 145 -17.16 12.96 8.10
C GLU A 145 -16.03 13.92 7.69
N TYR A 146 -14.95 13.41 7.09
CA TYR A 146 -13.75 14.16 6.72
C TYR A 146 -13.65 14.42 5.21
N LEU A 147 -14.36 13.64 4.39
CA LEU A 147 -14.20 13.56 2.93
C LEU A 147 -14.06 14.91 2.20
N PRO A 148 -14.83 15.98 2.52
CA PRO A 148 -14.71 17.27 1.82
C PRO A 148 -13.33 17.94 1.95
N GLN A 149 -12.55 17.57 2.97
CA GLN A 149 -11.24 18.14 3.28
C GLN A 149 -10.10 17.16 3.05
N LEU A 150 -10.40 15.87 2.80
CA LEU A 150 -9.38 14.84 2.68
C LEU A 150 -8.53 15.05 1.42
N PRO A 151 -7.20 14.89 1.52
CA PRO A 151 -6.36 14.75 0.36
C PRO A 151 -6.64 13.43 -0.38
N LYS A 152 -5.89 13.17 -1.46
CA LYS A 152 -6.00 11.92 -2.22
C LYS A 152 -5.80 10.71 -1.27
N ALA A 153 -6.56 9.65 -1.51
CA ALA A 153 -6.49 8.44 -0.70
C ALA A 153 -6.38 7.19 -1.57
N VAL A 154 -5.62 6.21 -1.10
CA VAL A 154 -5.55 4.86 -1.67
C VAL A 154 -5.96 3.86 -0.61
N VAL A 155 -6.90 2.98 -0.94
CA VAL A 155 -7.15 1.77 -0.15
C VAL A 155 -6.18 0.72 -0.67
N HIS A 156 -5.11 0.50 0.08
CA HIS A 156 -4.06 -0.45 -0.29
C HIS A 156 -4.52 -1.89 -0.04
N CYS A 157 -3.85 -2.83 -0.69
CA CYS A 157 -4.09 -4.26 -0.60
C CYS A 157 -5.58 -4.62 -0.68
N PHE A 158 -6.31 -4.02 -1.64
CA PHE A 158 -7.74 -4.18 -1.76
C PHE A 158 -8.12 -5.63 -2.06
N THR A 159 -8.86 -6.26 -1.14
CA THR A 159 -9.41 -7.61 -1.31
C THR A 159 -10.94 -7.66 -1.12
N GLY A 160 -11.59 -6.50 -1.10
CA GLY A 160 -13.03 -6.34 -0.88
C GLY A 160 -13.90 -6.75 -2.06
N THR A 161 -15.19 -6.42 -1.96
CA THR A 161 -16.20 -6.73 -2.99
C THR A 161 -16.26 -5.66 -4.09
N LEU A 162 -16.90 -5.99 -5.22
CA LEU A 162 -17.15 -5.01 -6.29
C LEU A 162 -17.97 -3.80 -5.81
N GLN A 163 -18.90 -4.00 -4.88
CA GLN A 163 -19.72 -2.90 -4.35
C GLN A 163 -18.91 -1.95 -3.47
N GLU A 164 -17.96 -2.48 -2.71
CA GLU A 164 -17.02 -1.69 -1.90
C GLU A 164 -16.07 -0.90 -2.82
N ALA A 165 -15.53 -1.55 -3.86
CA ALA A 165 -14.70 -0.90 -4.87
C ALA A 165 -15.43 0.28 -5.54
N LYS A 166 -16.68 0.09 -5.97
CA LYS A 166 -17.54 1.16 -6.52
C LYS A 166 -17.65 2.33 -5.57
N THR A 167 -17.94 2.04 -4.30
CA THR A 167 -18.10 3.08 -3.28
C THR A 167 -16.81 3.87 -3.09
N TYR A 168 -15.65 3.21 -3.00
CA TYR A 168 -14.37 3.91 -2.89
C TYR A 168 -14.09 4.79 -4.11
N LEU A 169 -14.36 4.29 -5.33
CA LEU A 169 -14.19 5.05 -6.57
C LEU A 169 -15.14 6.26 -6.66
N ASP A 170 -16.40 6.12 -6.25
CA ASP A 170 -17.39 7.21 -6.20
C ASP A 170 -16.95 8.33 -5.24
N ASN A 171 -16.15 8.00 -4.22
CA ASN A 171 -15.56 8.97 -3.29
C ASN A 171 -14.15 9.44 -3.71
N GLY A 172 -13.72 9.12 -4.94
CA GLY A 172 -12.48 9.61 -5.55
C GLY A 172 -11.21 8.86 -5.12
N PHE A 173 -11.34 7.71 -4.47
CA PHE A 173 -10.19 6.96 -3.97
C PHE A 173 -9.51 6.15 -5.08
N TYR A 174 -8.23 5.86 -4.87
CA TYR A 174 -7.48 4.86 -5.63
C TYR A 174 -7.57 3.51 -4.95
N LEU A 175 -7.39 2.43 -5.71
CA LEU A 175 -7.32 1.07 -5.18
C LEU A 175 -5.95 0.46 -5.52
N GLY A 176 -5.29 -0.07 -4.49
CA GLY A 176 -4.04 -0.81 -4.59
C GLY A 176 -4.29 -2.31 -4.68
N PHE A 177 -3.61 -2.99 -5.60
CA PHE A 177 -3.76 -4.43 -5.82
C PHE A 177 -2.43 -5.17 -5.69
N THR A 178 -2.47 -6.26 -4.93
CA THR A 178 -1.33 -7.13 -4.68
C THR A 178 -1.36 -8.40 -5.53
N GLY A 179 -0.38 -9.29 -5.33
CA GLY A 179 -0.40 -10.65 -5.87
C GLY A 179 -1.62 -11.49 -5.47
N ALA A 180 -2.44 -11.05 -4.51
CA ALA A 180 -3.72 -11.68 -4.16
C ALA A 180 -4.62 -11.91 -5.39
N ILE A 181 -4.61 -10.99 -6.36
CA ILE A 181 -5.44 -11.07 -7.58
C ILE A 181 -5.10 -12.28 -8.47
N SER A 182 -3.91 -12.86 -8.31
CA SER A 182 -3.48 -14.06 -9.04
C SER A 182 -3.94 -15.36 -8.37
N ASP A 183 -4.40 -15.32 -7.12
CA ASP A 183 -4.96 -16.49 -6.42
C ASP A 183 -6.45 -16.64 -6.75
N THR A 184 -6.72 -17.29 -7.89
CA THR A 184 -8.08 -17.54 -8.37
C THR A 184 -8.87 -18.54 -7.53
N LYS A 185 -8.27 -19.15 -6.50
CA LYS A 185 -8.99 -20.02 -5.56
C LYS A 185 -9.55 -19.23 -4.38
N ARG A 186 -8.73 -18.36 -3.80
CA ARG A 186 -9.09 -17.57 -2.60
C ARG A 186 -9.77 -16.24 -2.93
N PHE A 187 -9.38 -15.62 -4.04
CA PHE A 187 -9.79 -14.26 -4.41
C PHE A 187 -10.39 -14.19 -5.83
N SER A 188 -11.13 -15.23 -6.23
CA SER A 188 -11.75 -15.32 -7.55
C SER A 188 -12.63 -14.11 -7.90
N HIS A 189 -13.32 -13.54 -6.90
CA HIS A 189 -14.18 -12.36 -7.04
C HIS A 189 -13.41 -11.11 -7.47
N LEU A 190 -12.10 -11.02 -7.19
CA LEU A 190 -11.29 -9.86 -7.58
C LEU A 190 -11.13 -9.74 -9.10
N LYS A 191 -11.37 -10.80 -9.88
CA LYS A 191 -11.37 -10.70 -11.35
C LYS A 191 -12.40 -9.68 -11.83
N GLU A 192 -13.62 -9.72 -11.31
CA GLU A 192 -14.68 -8.78 -11.67
C GLU A 192 -14.36 -7.36 -11.20
N VAL A 193 -13.73 -7.22 -10.03
CA VAL A 193 -13.24 -5.93 -9.51
C VAL A 193 -12.21 -5.34 -10.45
N ILE A 194 -11.17 -6.10 -10.82
CA ILE A 194 -10.11 -5.64 -11.71
C ILE A 194 -10.67 -5.27 -13.09
N GLN A 195 -11.65 -6.00 -13.60
CA GLN A 195 -12.31 -5.65 -14.86
C GLN A 195 -13.05 -4.31 -14.76
N TYR A 196 -13.73 -4.04 -13.65
CA TYR A 196 -14.49 -2.82 -13.43
C TYR A 196 -13.64 -1.58 -13.16
N VAL A 197 -12.61 -1.69 -12.30
CA VAL A 197 -11.85 -0.53 -11.80
C VAL A 197 -11.10 0.18 -12.93
N PRO A 198 -11.28 1.50 -13.14
CA PRO A 198 -10.55 2.25 -14.16
C PRO A 198 -9.03 2.21 -13.95
N LEU A 199 -8.27 2.15 -15.05
CA LEU A 199 -6.80 2.08 -14.97
C LEU A 199 -6.19 3.32 -14.31
N ASP A 200 -6.80 4.50 -14.48
CA ASP A 200 -6.38 5.78 -13.88
C ASP A 200 -6.77 5.92 -12.40
N ARG A 201 -7.34 4.87 -11.80
CA ARG A 201 -7.62 4.74 -10.36
C ARG A 201 -6.97 3.51 -9.73
N MET A 202 -6.11 2.82 -10.50
CA MET A 202 -5.42 1.61 -10.07
C MET A 202 -3.96 1.90 -9.74
N MET A 203 -3.48 1.33 -8.64
CA MET A 203 -2.06 1.19 -8.33
C MET A 203 -1.76 -0.28 -8.01
N ILE A 204 -0.49 -0.66 -8.09
CA ILE A 204 -0.04 -2.04 -7.85
C ILE A 204 1.02 -2.05 -6.76
N GLU A 205 1.08 -3.16 -6.04
CA GLU A 205 1.98 -3.35 -4.90
C GLU A 205 2.28 -4.84 -4.70
N THR A 206 3.34 -5.15 -3.97
CA THR A 206 3.62 -6.55 -3.61
C THR A 206 3.13 -6.93 -2.23
N ASP A 207 2.95 -5.95 -1.34
CA ASP A 207 2.79 -6.16 0.10
C ASP A 207 3.85 -7.13 0.64
N ALA A 208 5.07 -7.06 0.09
CA ALA A 208 6.17 -7.93 0.47
C ALA A 208 6.48 -7.75 1.96
N PRO A 209 6.72 -8.84 2.73
CA PRO A 209 7.02 -10.20 2.27
C PRO A 209 5.80 -11.13 2.10
N PHE A 210 4.56 -10.62 2.08
CA PHE A 210 3.36 -11.44 2.24
C PHE A 210 2.73 -11.93 0.93
N MET A 211 2.12 -11.04 0.12
CA MET A 211 1.15 -11.39 -0.92
C MET A 211 1.79 -11.93 -2.22
N LEU A 212 2.56 -13.03 -2.12
CA LEU A 212 3.27 -13.65 -3.23
C LEU A 212 2.32 -14.00 -4.39
N PRO A 213 2.55 -13.47 -5.61
CA PRO A 213 1.76 -13.82 -6.79
C PRO A 213 1.90 -15.30 -7.14
N LYS A 214 0.77 -15.98 -7.37
CA LYS A 214 0.69 -17.41 -7.72
C LYS A 214 1.19 -17.73 -9.13
N ASN A 215 1.32 -16.72 -9.99
CA ASN A 215 1.92 -16.81 -11.31
C ASN A 215 3.44 -16.61 -11.31
N THR A 216 4.08 -16.47 -10.14
CA THR A 216 5.55 -16.34 -10.04
C THR A 216 6.23 -17.67 -10.43
N PRO A 217 7.19 -17.67 -11.37
CA PRO A 217 7.93 -18.87 -11.76
C PRO A 217 8.70 -19.51 -10.59
N ASN A 218 8.64 -20.84 -10.49
CA ASN A 218 9.36 -21.61 -9.47
C ASN A 218 10.89 -21.38 -9.49
N SER A 219 11.47 -21.04 -10.63
CA SER A 219 12.90 -20.70 -10.74
C SER A 219 13.26 -19.47 -9.92
N LEU A 220 12.40 -18.46 -9.90
CA LEU A 220 12.58 -17.26 -9.06
C LEU A 220 12.31 -17.59 -7.60
N LEU A 221 11.27 -18.35 -7.28
CA LEU A 221 10.98 -18.74 -5.90
C LEU A 221 12.16 -19.45 -5.21
N LYS A 222 12.91 -20.28 -5.94
CA LYS A 222 14.11 -20.93 -5.41
C LYS A 222 15.24 -19.96 -5.06
N LYS A 223 15.34 -18.82 -5.75
CA LYS A 223 16.27 -17.74 -5.42
C LYS A 223 15.87 -17.04 -4.12
N TYR A 224 14.57 -16.97 -3.81
CA TYR A 224 13.99 -16.12 -2.76
C TYR A 224 13.32 -16.88 -1.60
N HIS A 225 13.92 -18.00 -1.16
CA HIS A 225 13.42 -18.78 -0.01
C HIS A 225 11.96 -19.30 -0.15
N GLU A 226 11.54 -19.62 -1.37
CA GLU A 226 10.31 -20.30 -1.80
C GLU A 226 8.94 -19.69 -1.42
N ARG A 227 8.85 -18.89 -0.35
CA ARG A 227 7.59 -18.35 0.18
C ARG A 227 7.64 -16.85 0.47
N ARG A 228 8.80 -16.20 0.42
CA ARG A 228 8.96 -14.76 0.65
C ARG A 228 8.52 -14.01 -0.61
N CYS A 229 7.53 -13.12 -0.51
CA CYS A 229 7.22 -12.18 -1.58
C CYS A 229 8.29 -11.08 -1.61
N GLU A 230 8.59 -10.54 -2.79
CA GLU A 230 9.59 -9.50 -2.99
C GLU A 230 9.13 -8.47 -4.00
N PRO A 231 9.61 -7.21 -3.92
CA PRO A 231 9.26 -6.15 -4.85
C PRO A 231 9.55 -6.53 -6.31
N ALA A 232 10.59 -7.32 -6.57
CA ALA A 232 10.91 -7.85 -7.90
C ALA A 232 9.78 -8.67 -8.55
N PHE A 233 8.75 -9.05 -7.79
CA PHE A 233 7.59 -9.78 -8.30
C PHE A 233 6.43 -8.88 -8.75
N LEU A 234 6.54 -7.56 -8.60
CA LEU A 234 5.53 -6.61 -9.04
C LEU A 234 5.13 -6.75 -10.53
N PRO A 235 6.04 -7.04 -11.48
CA PRO A 235 5.66 -7.29 -12.88
C PRO A 235 4.65 -8.45 -13.04
N PHE A 236 4.64 -9.44 -12.14
CA PHE A 236 3.67 -10.53 -12.17
C PHE A 236 2.27 -10.07 -11.74
N VAL A 237 2.18 -9.10 -10.82
CA VAL A 237 0.92 -8.44 -10.45
C VAL A 237 0.37 -7.66 -11.66
N ALA A 238 1.23 -6.86 -12.30
CA ALA A 238 0.87 -6.12 -13.52
C ALA A 238 0.41 -7.05 -14.66
N GLY A 239 1.07 -8.20 -14.82
CA GLY A 239 0.67 -9.24 -15.77
C GLY A 239 -0.74 -9.79 -15.52
N THR A 240 -1.12 -10.02 -14.26
CA THR A 240 -2.48 -10.45 -13.94
C THR A 240 -3.52 -9.35 -14.23
N VAL A 241 -3.21 -8.09 -13.93
CA VAL A 241 -4.07 -6.95 -14.31
C VAL A 241 -4.27 -6.89 -15.83
N ALA A 242 -3.18 -6.97 -16.59
CA ALA A 242 -3.22 -6.93 -18.05
C ALA A 242 -4.09 -8.06 -18.63
N GLN A 243 -3.93 -9.27 -18.10
CA GLN A 243 -4.73 -10.44 -18.48
C GLN A 243 -6.22 -10.23 -18.21
N PHE A 244 -6.59 -9.75 -17.01
CA PHE A 244 -8.00 -9.59 -16.65
C PHE A 244 -8.67 -8.45 -17.43
N LYS A 245 -7.93 -7.38 -17.73
CA LYS A 245 -8.42 -6.24 -18.50
C LYS A 245 -8.38 -6.42 -20.02
N GLY A 246 -7.62 -7.38 -20.53
CA GLY A 246 -7.47 -7.60 -21.98
C GLY A 246 -6.67 -6.50 -22.68
N ILE A 247 -5.63 -5.99 -22.01
CA ILE A 247 -4.77 -4.90 -22.50
C ILE A 247 -3.28 -5.29 -22.41
N SER A 248 -2.39 -4.50 -23.00
CA SER A 248 -0.96 -4.77 -22.93
C SER A 248 -0.38 -4.53 -21.53
N LEU A 249 0.65 -5.29 -21.19
CA LEU A 249 1.44 -5.10 -19.96
C LEU A 249 2.01 -3.68 -19.90
N ASP A 250 2.54 -3.19 -21.01
CA ASP A 250 3.11 -1.84 -21.14
C ASP A 250 2.09 -0.76 -20.74
N LYS A 251 0.81 -0.94 -21.12
CA LYS A 251 -0.25 0.00 -20.76
C LYS A 251 -0.56 -0.01 -19.26
N VAL A 252 -0.53 -1.18 -18.63
CA VAL A 252 -0.68 -1.30 -17.17
C VAL A 252 0.50 -0.64 -16.46
N ALA A 253 1.72 -0.93 -16.89
CA ALA A 253 2.94 -0.36 -16.32
C ALA A 253 2.93 1.17 -16.42
N GLU A 254 2.63 1.72 -17.61
CA GLU A 254 2.53 3.16 -17.86
C GLU A 254 1.52 3.83 -16.92
N GLU A 255 0.27 3.35 -16.90
CA GLU A 255 -0.81 4.01 -16.16
C GLU A 255 -0.64 3.87 -14.64
N THR A 256 -0.29 2.69 -14.14
CA THR A 256 -0.14 2.48 -12.69
C THR A 256 1.04 3.27 -12.12
N THR A 257 2.16 3.33 -12.85
CA THR A 257 3.32 4.18 -12.49
C THR A 257 2.97 5.66 -12.56
N ARG A 258 2.26 6.11 -13.60
CA ARG A 258 1.79 7.50 -13.72
C ARG A 258 0.89 7.87 -12.54
N ASN A 259 -0.04 7.00 -12.16
CA ASN A 259 -0.94 7.22 -11.03
C ASN A 259 -0.15 7.34 -9.72
N ALA A 260 0.78 6.42 -9.45
CA ALA A 260 1.61 6.45 -8.24
C ALA A 260 2.43 7.74 -8.13
N LYS A 261 3.08 8.18 -9.22
CA LYS A 261 3.81 9.46 -9.25
C LYS A 261 2.93 10.66 -8.94
N ILE A 262 1.76 10.74 -9.59
CA ILE A 262 0.79 11.82 -9.36
C ILE A 262 0.23 11.77 -7.92
N PHE A 263 0.02 10.58 -7.39
CA PHE A 263 -0.55 10.36 -6.06
C PHE A 263 0.42 10.79 -4.96
N PHE A 264 1.67 10.30 -5.01
CA PHE A 264 2.70 10.56 -3.99
C PHE A 264 3.51 11.84 -4.23
N GLY A 265 3.43 12.44 -5.42
CA GLY A 265 4.18 13.64 -5.78
C GLY A 265 5.68 13.38 -5.97
N ILE A 266 6.02 12.24 -6.60
CA ILE A 266 7.40 11.77 -6.84
C ILE A 266 7.73 11.63 -8.32
#